data_AF-A0A662NRA9-F1
#
_entry.id   AF-A0A662NRA9-F1
#
_cell.length_a   1.000
_cell.length_b   1.000
_cell.length_c   1.000
_cell.angle_alpha   90.00
_cell.angle_beta   90.00
_cell.angle_gamma   90.00
#
_symmetry.space_group_name_H-M   'P 1'
#
loop_
_entity.id
_entity.type
_entity.pdbx_description
1 polymer ?
#
loop_
_entity_poly.entity_id
_entity_poly.type
_entity_poly.pdbx_seq_one_letter_code
_entity_poly.pdbx_strand_id
1 'polypeptide(L)'
;RLDLIELRKELRLFGRETRTLAQMLAYASNPELPGITGDLRNAIEFLRSKGFDPDMRYWQLREEEKRKLHDALVIHLIKNNASKEDIDKLIGDVVLIKLYPEGDPRHEAREFATLLNATGRLNMGTLGAAICLGDEKSFKEALKLVDEYKREQIEMRRYLIQNWSNAVEKEHAYIFYAGKNIKDTMVGIAATMVINSQLAKPEKPVIVLADSEQNGLIKGSARTTKKGIEKGYDLGEALRKAAEILGGEGGGHAIAAGIRIPKDKIDEFTELIDKLLGEQNSNGGRDEN
;
A
#
# COMPACT_ATOMS: atom_id res chain seq x y z
N ARG A 1 -4.47 -16.79 35.73
CA ARG A 1 -4.53 -16.59 34.25
C ARG A 1 -4.46 -15.10 34.03
N LEU A 2 -3.43 -14.59 33.34
CA LEU A 2 -3.29 -13.14 33.14
C LEU A 2 -4.39 -12.68 32.17
N ASP A 3 -5.32 -11.86 32.67
CA ASP A 3 -6.44 -11.29 31.91
C ASP A 3 -5.96 -10.09 31.08
N LEU A 4 -5.12 -10.35 30.07
CA LEU A 4 -4.44 -9.32 29.28
C LEU A 4 -5.14 -9.01 27.96
N ILE A 5 -5.99 -9.91 27.49
CA ILE A 5 -6.61 -9.84 26.18
C ILE A 5 -8.12 -9.98 26.32
N GLU A 6 -8.86 -9.18 25.57
CA GLU A 6 -10.30 -9.28 25.42
C GLU A 6 -10.66 -9.58 23.96
N LEU A 7 -11.57 -10.52 23.76
CA LEU A 7 -12.13 -10.81 22.44
C LEU A 7 -13.49 -10.13 22.32
N ARG A 8 -13.64 -9.27 21.32
CA ARG A 8 -14.91 -8.60 20.98
C ARG A 8 -15.39 -9.03 19.60
N LYS A 9 -16.71 -9.10 19.44
CA LYS A 9 -17.36 -9.22 18.12
C LYS A 9 -17.69 -7.82 17.62
N GLU A 10 -16.78 -7.21 16.88
CA GLU A 10 -16.84 -5.82 16.42
C GLU A 10 -16.52 -5.73 14.91
N LEU A 11 -16.52 -4.51 14.36
CA LEU A 11 -16.07 -4.28 12.98
C LEU A 11 -14.58 -4.62 12.85
N ARG A 12 -14.24 -5.51 11.90
CA ARG A 12 -12.87 -5.96 11.63
C ARG A 12 -12.11 -5.02 10.67
N LEU A 13 -12.42 -3.73 10.73
CA LEU A 13 -11.78 -2.70 9.92
C LEU A 13 -10.60 -2.08 10.67
N PHE A 14 -9.60 -1.60 9.94
CA PHE A 14 -8.51 -0.82 10.53
C PHE A 14 -9.01 0.57 10.93
N GLY A 15 -8.58 1.07 12.09
CA GLY A 15 -8.90 2.43 12.55
C GLY A 15 -9.80 2.52 13.78
N ARG A 16 -9.99 1.41 14.52
CA ARG A 16 -10.78 1.38 15.77
C ARG A 16 -10.35 2.48 16.75
N GLU A 17 -9.03 2.61 16.94
CA GLU A 17 -8.37 3.43 17.97
C GLU A 17 -7.97 4.81 17.45
N THR A 18 -7.39 4.87 16.24
CA THR A 18 -6.67 6.05 15.76
C THR A 18 -7.35 6.82 14.64
N ARG A 19 -8.44 6.30 14.07
CA ARG A 19 -9.14 6.91 12.93
C ARG A 19 -10.53 7.39 13.29
N THR A 20 -10.97 8.42 12.59
CA THR A 20 -12.39 8.80 12.61
C THR A 20 -13.21 7.71 11.93
N LEU A 21 -14.50 7.63 12.24
CA LEU A 21 -15.43 6.70 11.60
C LEU A 21 -15.43 6.88 10.09
N ALA A 22 -15.41 8.12 9.61
CA ALA A 22 -15.33 8.41 8.17
C ALA A 22 -14.08 7.80 7.53
N GLN A 23 -12.91 7.95 8.16
CA GLN A 23 -11.67 7.34 7.68
C GLN A 23 -11.68 5.82 7.77
N MET A 24 -12.20 5.26 8.86
CA MET A 24 -12.32 3.80 9.06
C MET A 24 -13.14 3.15 7.95
N LEU A 25 -14.25 3.76 7.54
CA LEU A 25 -15.08 3.27 6.43
C LEU A 25 -14.45 3.52 5.06
N ALA A 26 -13.94 4.73 4.81
CA ALA A 26 -13.34 5.08 3.52
C ALA A 26 -12.10 4.22 3.18
N TYR A 27 -11.37 3.74 4.21
CA TYR A 27 -10.19 2.90 4.04
C TYR A 27 -10.47 1.38 4.16
N ALA A 28 -11.74 0.99 4.24
CA ALA A 28 -12.13 -0.42 4.25
C ALA A 28 -11.77 -1.07 2.90
N SER A 29 -10.88 -2.06 2.93
CA SER A 29 -10.43 -2.82 1.74
C SER A 29 -10.67 -4.32 1.85
N ASN A 30 -11.16 -4.80 3.00
CA ASN A 30 -11.44 -6.21 3.22
C ASN A 30 -12.47 -6.39 4.38
N PRO A 31 -13.78 -6.45 4.07
CA PRO A 31 -14.37 -6.25 2.74
C PRO A 31 -14.33 -4.78 2.31
N GLU A 32 -14.48 -4.54 1.00
CA GLU A 32 -14.80 -3.20 0.50
C GLU A 32 -16.27 -2.85 0.80
N LEU A 33 -16.54 -1.56 0.98
CA LEU A 33 -17.87 -1.01 1.23
C LEU A 33 -18.34 -0.31 -0.06
N PRO A 34 -19.30 -0.89 -0.81
CA PRO A 34 -19.73 -0.34 -2.10
C PRO A 34 -20.15 1.12 -2.00
N GLY A 35 -19.58 1.98 -2.85
CA GLY A 35 -19.86 3.42 -2.86
C GLY A 35 -19.29 4.22 -1.68
N ILE A 36 -18.60 3.58 -0.73
CA ILE A 36 -18.01 4.22 0.46
C ILE A 36 -16.48 4.10 0.44
N THR A 37 -15.95 2.90 0.14
CA THR A 37 -14.51 2.66 0.04
C THR A 37 -13.88 3.59 -0.99
N GLY A 38 -12.77 4.24 -0.62
CA GLY A 38 -12.03 5.18 -1.47
C GLY A 38 -12.58 6.60 -1.49
N ASP A 39 -13.77 6.86 -0.94
CA ASP A 39 -14.40 8.19 -0.95
C ASP A 39 -14.79 8.65 0.46
N LEU A 40 -13.98 9.55 1.02
CA LEU A 40 -14.20 10.13 2.34
C LEU A 40 -15.50 10.94 2.42
N ARG A 41 -15.92 11.58 1.32
CA ARG A 41 -17.17 12.37 1.31
C ARG A 41 -18.37 11.45 1.41
N ASN A 42 -18.39 10.37 0.63
CA ASN A 42 -19.48 9.38 0.71
C ASN A 42 -19.51 8.68 2.07
N ALA A 43 -18.35 8.40 2.68
CA ALA A 43 -18.29 7.87 4.04
C ALA A 43 -18.92 8.83 5.07
N ILE A 44 -18.62 10.13 4.96
CA ILE A 44 -19.22 11.18 5.80
C ILE A 44 -20.74 11.25 5.61
N GLU A 45 -21.19 11.27 4.35
CA GLU A 45 -22.62 11.31 4.01
C GLU A 45 -23.37 10.08 4.51
N PHE A 46 -22.79 8.88 4.33
CA PHE A 46 -23.33 7.63 4.86
C PHE A 46 -23.51 7.70 6.38
N LEU A 47 -22.46 8.06 7.12
CA LEU A 47 -22.50 8.14 8.59
C LEU A 47 -23.55 9.15 9.08
N ARG A 48 -23.57 10.36 8.48
CA ARG A 48 -24.58 11.39 8.81
C ARG A 48 -25.99 10.92 8.51
N SER A 49 -26.22 10.21 7.39
CA SER A 49 -27.53 9.65 7.04
C SER A 49 -28.03 8.59 8.04
N LYS A 50 -27.11 8.00 8.82
CA LYS A 50 -27.40 7.02 9.88
C LYS A 50 -27.36 7.61 11.28
N GLY A 51 -27.12 8.91 11.42
CA GLY A 51 -27.10 9.62 12.70
C GLY A 51 -25.81 9.44 13.49
N PHE A 52 -24.68 9.12 12.84
CA PHE A 52 -23.36 9.08 13.47
C PHE A 52 -22.58 10.35 13.18
N ASP A 53 -21.81 10.80 14.17
CA ASP A 53 -20.79 11.83 13.96
C ASP A 53 -19.60 11.23 13.20
N PRO A 54 -19.31 11.70 11.97
CA PRO A 54 -18.22 11.15 11.16
C PRO A 54 -16.81 11.36 11.75
N ASP A 55 -16.65 12.34 12.64
CA ASP A 55 -15.36 12.71 13.24
C ASP A 55 -15.08 11.97 14.55
N MET A 56 -16.08 11.30 15.13
CA MET A 56 -15.88 10.38 16.25
C MET A 56 -15.01 9.19 15.85
N ARG A 57 -14.34 8.60 16.83
CA ARG A 57 -13.64 7.31 16.68
C ARG A 57 -14.52 6.16 17.13
N TYR A 58 -14.28 4.98 16.58
CA TYR A 58 -15.12 3.81 16.86
C TYR A 58 -15.12 3.42 18.35
N TRP A 59 -13.98 3.48 19.03
CA TRP A 59 -13.90 3.15 20.46
C TRP A 59 -14.73 4.08 21.35
N GLN A 60 -15.05 5.29 20.88
CA GLN A 60 -15.87 6.27 21.61
C GLN A 60 -17.38 5.97 21.53
N LEU A 61 -17.79 5.06 20.62
CA LEU A 61 -19.18 4.64 20.51
C LEU A 61 -19.58 3.74 21.68
N ARG A 62 -20.79 3.93 22.20
CA ARG A 62 -21.39 3.00 23.15
C ARG A 62 -21.74 1.69 22.45
N GLU A 63 -21.88 0.60 23.21
CA GLU A 63 -22.20 -0.72 22.67
C GLU A 63 -23.51 -0.76 21.86
N GLU A 64 -24.49 0.07 22.20
CA GLU A 64 -25.73 0.21 21.43
C GLU A 64 -25.50 0.92 20.08
N GLU A 65 -24.62 1.92 20.06
CA GLU A 65 -24.26 2.67 18.85
C GLU A 65 -23.41 1.83 17.91
N LYS A 66 -22.47 1.03 18.46
CA LYS A 66 -21.71 0.04 17.70
C LYS A 66 -22.64 -0.95 16.99
N ARG A 67 -23.62 -1.53 17.70
CA ARG A 67 -24.60 -2.45 17.10
C ARG A 67 -25.40 -1.79 15.98
N LYS A 68 -25.89 -0.56 16.18
CA LYS A 68 -26.58 0.20 15.13
C LYS A 68 -25.69 0.43 13.90
N LEU A 69 -24.40 0.71 14.10
CA LEU A 69 -23.45 0.88 13.01
C LEU A 69 -23.21 -0.44 12.27
N HIS A 70 -23.08 -1.55 13.00
CA HIS A 70 -22.95 -2.89 12.43
C HIS A 70 -24.14 -3.23 11.54
N ASP A 71 -25.36 -3.07 12.06
CA ASP A 71 -26.59 -3.34 11.32
C ASP A 71 -26.69 -2.47 10.06
N ALA A 72 -26.37 -1.18 10.18
CA ALA A 72 -26.39 -0.27 9.05
C ALA A 72 -25.41 -0.69 7.93
N LEU A 73 -24.21 -1.13 8.28
CA LEU A 73 -23.20 -1.59 7.32
C LEU A 73 -23.56 -2.94 6.70
N VAL A 74 -24.11 -3.88 7.48
CA VAL A 74 -24.59 -5.18 6.96
C VAL A 74 -25.74 -4.96 5.98
N ILE A 75 -26.73 -4.12 6.32
CA ILE A 75 -27.83 -3.77 5.42
C ILE A 75 -27.29 -3.12 4.15
N HIS A 76 -26.28 -2.25 4.26
CA HIS A 76 -25.64 -1.61 3.12
C HIS A 76 -24.98 -2.63 2.18
N LEU A 77 -24.25 -3.59 2.73
CA LEU A 77 -23.63 -4.68 1.96
C LEU A 77 -24.69 -5.55 1.26
N ILE A 78 -25.77 -5.92 1.95
CA ILE A 78 -26.86 -6.73 1.38
C ILE A 78 -27.54 -5.97 0.23
N LYS A 79 -27.82 -4.67 0.40
CA LYS A 79 -28.45 -3.84 -0.63
C LYS A 79 -27.60 -3.64 -1.89
N ASN A 80 -26.28 -3.81 -1.76
CA ASN A 80 -25.33 -3.71 -2.85
C ASN A 80 -24.84 -5.10 -3.31
N ASN A 81 -25.61 -6.16 -3.02
CA ASN A 81 -25.36 -7.53 -3.46
C ASN A 81 -23.96 -8.06 -3.09
N ALA A 82 -23.41 -7.65 -1.96
CA ALA A 82 -22.14 -8.18 -1.45
C ALA A 82 -22.26 -9.68 -1.15
N SER A 83 -21.15 -10.41 -1.28
CA SER A 83 -21.12 -11.83 -1.00
C SER A 83 -21.34 -12.11 0.50
N LYS A 84 -21.86 -13.30 0.83
CA LYS A 84 -21.95 -13.74 2.24
C LYS A 84 -20.57 -13.73 2.91
N GLU A 85 -19.53 -14.10 2.18
CA GLU A 85 -18.15 -14.10 2.67
C GLU A 85 -17.70 -12.68 3.07
N ASP A 86 -18.04 -11.66 2.29
CA ASP A 86 -17.69 -10.27 2.60
C ASP A 86 -18.44 -9.76 3.83
N ILE A 87 -19.72 -10.12 3.98
CA ILE A 87 -20.50 -9.81 5.17
C ILE A 87 -19.90 -10.47 6.42
N ASP A 88 -19.54 -11.75 6.33
CA ASP A 88 -18.91 -12.52 7.41
C ASP A 88 -17.50 -11.99 7.76
N LYS A 89 -16.80 -11.35 6.81
CA LYS A 89 -15.52 -10.68 7.04
C LYS A 89 -15.68 -9.34 7.77
N LEU A 90 -16.80 -8.65 7.61
CA LEU A 90 -17.01 -7.31 8.18
C LEU A 90 -17.05 -7.34 9.72
N ILE A 91 -17.81 -8.27 10.29
CA ILE A 91 -18.01 -8.38 11.75
C ILE A 91 -17.38 -9.67 12.25
N GLY A 92 -16.59 -9.59 13.31
CA GLY A 92 -16.07 -10.77 13.96
C GLY A 92 -15.03 -10.43 14.99
N ASP A 93 -14.05 -11.32 15.15
CA ASP A 93 -13.10 -11.23 16.26
C ASP A 93 -12.16 -10.03 16.10
N VAL A 94 -12.24 -9.15 17.10
CA VAL A 94 -11.34 -8.03 17.37
C VAL A 94 -10.68 -8.30 18.71
N VAL A 95 -9.35 -8.22 18.73
CA VAL A 95 -8.52 -8.58 19.89
C VAL A 95 -8.05 -7.29 20.54
N LEU A 96 -8.51 -7.03 21.76
CA LEU A 96 -8.10 -5.87 22.55
C LEU A 96 -7.07 -6.27 23.59
N ILE A 97 -6.03 -5.44 23.77
CA ILE A 97 -4.93 -5.66 24.69
C ILE A 97 -5.10 -4.70 25.87
N LYS A 98 -5.66 -5.21 26.98
CA LYS A 98 -6.11 -4.44 28.15
C LYS A 98 -5.02 -3.61 28.85
N LEU A 99 -3.75 -3.88 28.53
CA LEU A 99 -2.61 -3.13 29.06
C LEU A 99 -2.53 -1.69 28.56
N TYR A 100 -3.12 -1.41 27.39
CA TYR A 100 -3.04 -0.11 26.75
C TYR A 100 -4.39 0.61 26.82
N PRO A 101 -4.41 1.94 26.98
CA PRO A 101 -5.66 2.69 27.05
C PRO A 101 -6.36 2.76 25.69
N GLU A 102 -7.69 2.92 25.70
CA GLU A 102 -8.45 3.17 24.48
C GLU A 102 -7.96 4.44 23.78
N GLY A 103 -7.91 4.41 22.45
CA GLY A 103 -7.32 5.45 21.61
C GLY A 103 -5.81 5.28 21.36
N ASP A 104 -5.12 4.40 22.09
CA ASP A 104 -3.76 3.97 21.77
C ASP A 104 -3.79 2.86 20.71
N PRO A 105 -3.05 2.94 19.59
CA PRO A 105 -3.03 1.88 18.58
C PRO A 105 -2.58 0.51 19.12
N ARG A 106 -1.88 0.45 20.26
CA ARG A 106 -1.48 -0.81 20.91
C ARG A 106 -2.65 -1.51 21.60
N HIS A 107 -3.76 -0.81 21.84
CA HIS A 107 -4.95 -1.39 22.47
C HIS A 107 -5.70 -2.37 21.55
N GLU A 108 -5.58 -2.26 20.23
CA GLU A 108 -6.21 -3.21 19.29
C GLU A 108 -5.16 -3.89 18.40
N ALA A 109 -5.26 -5.21 18.25
CA ALA A 109 -4.20 -6.01 17.64
C ALA A 109 -3.93 -5.68 16.17
N ARG A 110 -4.94 -5.35 15.36
CA ARG A 110 -4.74 -4.96 13.95
C ARG A 110 -4.08 -3.59 13.83
N GLU A 111 -4.45 -2.62 14.64
CA GLU A 111 -3.78 -1.32 14.73
C GLU A 111 -2.33 -1.45 15.19
N PHE A 112 -2.09 -2.25 16.22
CA PHE A 112 -0.74 -2.51 16.71
C PHE A 112 0.11 -3.22 15.65
N ALA A 113 -0.41 -4.27 15.01
CA ALA A 113 0.27 -4.94 13.90
C ALA A 113 0.57 -3.98 12.74
N THR A 114 -0.33 -3.03 12.46
CA THR A 114 -0.12 -2.02 11.42
C THR A 114 1.03 -1.07 11.77
N LEU A 115 1.15 -0.65 13.03
CA LEU A 115 2.28 0.13 13.53
C LEU A 115 3.59 -0.65 13.38
N LEU A 116 3.64 -1.91 13.83
CA LEU A 116 4.83 -2.76 13.73
C LEU A 116 5.24 -2.99 12.26
N ASN A 117 4.27 -3.28 11.39
CA ASN A 117 4.50 -3.41 9.96
C ASN A 117 5.06 -2.12 9.34
N ALA A 118 4.65 -0.95 9.84
CA ALA A 118 5.19 0.31 9.39
C ALA A 118 6.66 0.49 9.80
N THR A 119 7.03 0.10 11.04
CA THR A 119 8.45 0.11 11.46
C THR A 119 9.30 -0.84 10.60
N GLY A 120 8.77 -2.01 10.23
CA GLY A 120 9.45 -2.95 9.33
C GLY A 120 9.68 -2.38 7.93
N ARG A 121 8.68 -1.69 7.35
CA ARG A 121 8.81 -1.02 6.04
C ARG A 121 9.83 0.12 6.03
N LEU A 122 10.12 0.69 7.19
CA LEU A 122 11.14 1.72 7.38
C LEU A 122 12.53 1.14 7.70
N ASN A 123 12.73 -0.18 7.62
CA ASN A 123 13.94 -0.88 8.06
C ASN A 123 14.28 -0.67 9.54
N MET A 124 13.28 -0.39 10.36
CA MET A 124 13.40 -0.16 11.81
C MET A 124 12.75 -1.29 12.60
N GLY A 125 12.99 -2.55 12.19
CA GLY A 125 12.40 -3.71 12.86
C GLY A 125 12.80 -3.84 14.34
N THR A 126 14.01 -3.39 14.70
CA THR A 126 14.48 -3.33 16.09
C THR A 126 13.66 -2.35 16.94
N LEU A 127 13.22 -1.23 16.36
CA LEU A 127 12.30 -0.29 16.99
C LEU A 127 10.95 -0.97 17.25
N GLY A 128 10.41 -1.68 16.26
CA GLY A 128 9.19 -2.48 16.43
C GLY A 128 9.28 -3.49 17.58
N ALA A 129 10.40 -4.22 17.67
CA ALA A 129 10.64 -5.16 18.76
C ALA A 129 10.71 -4.47 20.14
N ALA A 130 11.37 -3.32 20.22
CA ALA A 130 11.46 -2.54 21.46
C ALA A 130 10.06 -2.08 21.95
N ILE A 131 9.16 -1.70 21.04
CA ILE A 131 7.77 -1.37 21.37
C ILE A 131 7.05 -2.57 21.99
N CYS A 132 7.21 -3.77 21.43
CA CYS A 132 6.63 -5.00 21.99
C CYS A 132 7.18 -5.35 23.39
N LEU A 133 8.43 -4.94 23.69
CA LEU A 133 9.05 -5.09 25.01
C LEU A 133 8.64 -4.00 26.01
N GLY A 134 7.75 -3.08 25.61
CA GLY A 134 7.21 -2.03 26.49
C GLY A 134 8.03 -0.73 26.52
N ASP A 135 8.95 -0.52 25.56
CA ASP A 135 9.68 0.74 25.48
C ASP A 135 8.82 1.88 24.92
N GLU A 136 8.33 2.73 25.83
CA GLU A 136 7.51 3.89 25.52
C GLU A 136 8.24 4.97 24.70
N LYS A 137 9.58 5.05 24.79
CA LYS A 137 10.34 5.99 23.95
C LYS A 137 10.33 5.54 22.50
N SER A 138 10.62 4.26 22.26
CA SER A 138 10.54 3.63 20.94
C SER A 138 9.14 3.77 20.32
N PHE A 139 8.09 3.66 21.13
CA PHE A 139 6.71 3.86 20.67
C PHE A 139 6.46 5.28 20.15
N LYS A 140 6.85 6.30 20.91
CA LYS A 140 6.70 7.71 20.51
C LYS A 140 7.51 8.05 19.25
N GLU A 141 8.71 7.48 19.14
CA GLU A 141 9.54 7.63 17.95
C GLU A 141 8.87 6.99 16.72
N ALA A 142 8.39 5.76 16.85
CA ALA A 142 7.68 5.07 15.77
C ALA A 142 6.44 5.83 15.30
N LEU A 143 5.65 6.40 16.20
CA LEU A 143 4.49 7.20 15.82
C LEU A 143 4.86 8.41 14.95
N LYS A 144 5.94 9.13 15.30
CA LYS A 144 6.43 10.27 14.50
C LYS A 144 6.89 9.83 13.11
N LEU A 145 7.71 8.79 13.07
CA LEU A 145 8.25 8.25 11.82
C LEU A 145 7.15 7.74 10.88
N VAL A 146 6.13 7.09 11.44
CA VAL A 146 4.98 6.61 10.66
C VAL A 146 4.15 7.78 10.11
N ASP A 147 4.01 8.87 10.87
CA ASP A 147 3.32 10.07 10.37
C ASP A 147 4.12 10.78 9.27
N GLU A 148 5.43 10.95 9.48
CA GLU A 148 6.36 11.50 8.48
C GLU A 148 6.31 10.68 7.19
N TYR A 149 6.39 9.35 7.31
CA TYR A 149 6.31 8.46 6.16
C TYR A 149 4.97 8.53 5.40
N LYS A 150 3.86 8.75 6.12
CA LYS A 150 2.56 8.99 5.47
C LYS A 150 2.54 10.31 4.71
N ARG A 151 3.10 11.38 5.29
CA ARG A 151 3.21 12.68 4.60
C ARG A 151 4.05 12.55 3.33
N GLU A 152 5.18 11.87 3.40
CA GLU A 152 6.03 11.59 2.24
C GLU A 152 5.28 10.83 1.14
N GLN A 153 4.45 9.83 1.49
CA GLN A 153 3.63 9.12 0.51
C GLN A 153 2.58 10.01 -0.16
N ILE A 154 1.98 10.94 0.58
CA ILE A 154 0.99 11.90 0.04
C ILE A 154 1.68 12.88 -0.91
N GLU A 155 2.83 13.41 -0.53
CA GLU A 155 3.63 14.32 -1.37
C GLU A 155 4.11 13.62 -2.63
N MET A 156 4.64 12.40 -2.50
CA MET A 156 5.02 11.54 -3.62
C MET A 156 3.84 11.30 -4.57
N ARG A 157 2.65 10.97 -4.05
CA ARG A 157 1.45 10.78 -4.88
C ARG A 157 1.08 12.04 -5.65
N ARG A 158 1.11 13.20 -4.99
CA ARG A 158 0.83 14.49 -5.64
C ARG A 158 1.85 14.77 -6.74
N TYR A 159 3.13 14.57 -6.45
CA TYR A 159 4.22 14.75 -7.41
C TYR A 159 4.04 13.84 -8.63
N LEU A 160 3.76 12.55 -8.42
CA LEU A 160 3.50 11.59 -9.51
C LEU A 160 2.34 12.04 -10.38
N ILE A 161 1.18 12.37 -9.80
CA ILE A 161 0.01 12.80 -10.58
C ILE A 161 0.31 14.06 -11.41
N GLN A 162 1.02 15.03 -10.84
CA GLN A 162 1.34 16.29 -11.51
C GLN A 162 2.40 16.15 -12.60
N ASN A 163 3.32 15.19 -12.48
CA ASN A 163 4.47 15.07 -13.36
C ASN A 163 4.45 13.81 -14.23
N TRP A 164 3.41 12.97 -14.13
CA TRP A 164 3.33 11.71 -14.88
C TRP A 164 3.41 11.89 -16.40
N SER A 165 2.99 13.04 -16.93
CA SER A 165 3.17 13.39 -18.34
C SER A 165 4.63 13.39 -18.81
N ASN A 166 5.57 13.46 -17.88
CA ASN A 166 7.01 13.41 -18.15
C ASN A 166 7.55 11.96 -18.15
N ALA A 167 6.72 10.96 -17.87
CA ALA A 167 7.10 9.57 -18.00
C ALA A 167 7.36 9.24 -19.48
N VAL A 168 8.43 8.50 -19.74
CA VAL A 168 8.73 7.98 -21.07
C VAL A 168 7.88 6.74 -21.28
N GLU A 169 6.84 6.85 -22.11
CA GLU A 169 6.08 5.69 -22.59
C GLU A 169 6.83 5.06 -23.77
N LYS A 170 7.26 3.81 -23.58
CA LYS A 170 7.78 2.94 -24.65
C LYS A 170 6.72 1.90 -25.05
N GLU A 171 7.09 1.01 -25.95
CA GLU A 171 6.17 -0.01 -26.46
C GLU A 171 5.73 -0.96 -25.34
N HIS A 172 6.69 -1.43 -24.54
CA HIS A 172 6.49 -2.44 -23.51
C HIS A 172 6.47 -1.87 -22.09
N ALA A 173 7.05 -0.70 -21.81
CA ALA A 173 7.11 -0.16 -20.45
C ALA A 173 6.87 1.36 -20.34
N TYR A 174 6.48 1.80 -19.14
CA TYR A 174 6.56 3.19 -18.70
C TYR A 174 7.78 3.38 -17.80
N ILE A 175 8.62 4.37 -18.10
CA ILE A 175 9.79 4.72 -17.30
C ILE A 175 9.60 6.14 -16.76
N PHE A 176 9.62 6.29 -15.43
CA PHE A 176 9.52 7.59 -14.78
C PHE A 176 10.73 7.83 -13.87
N TYR A 177 11.55 8.81 -14.24
CA TYR A 177 12.69 9.23 -13.43
C TYR A 177 12.32 10.42 -12.55
N ALA A 178 12.30 10.19 -11.24
CA ALA A 178 11.89 11.15 -10.23
C ALA A 178 13.05 12.02 -9.68
N GLY A 179 14.30 11.71 -10.04
CA GLY A 179 15.48 12.36 -9.48
C GLY A 179 15.49 12.27 -7.94
N LYS A 180 15.58 13.42 -7.27
CA LYS A 180 15.55 13.53 -5.80
C LYS A 180 14.15 13.80 -5.23
N ASN A 181 13.12 13.91 -6.06
CA ASN A 181 11.76 14.24 -5.61
C ASN A 181 11.06 13.05 -4.94
N ILE A 182 11.53 11.82 -5.19
CA ILE A 182 11.06 10.60 -4.54
C ILE A 182 12.29 9.91 -3.97
N LYS A 183 12.24 9.50 -2.69
CA LYS A 183 13.32 8.74 -2.07
C LYS A 183 13.47 7.37 -2.74
N ASP A 184 14.71 6.89 -2.84
CA ASP A 184 15.03 5.61 -3.48
C ASP A 184 14.36 4.40 -2.78
N THR A 185 14.04 4.50 -1.49
CA THR A 185 13.28 3.51 -0.72
C THR A 185 11.79 3.47 -1.08
N MET A 186 11.26 4.50 -1.73
CA MET A 186 9.83 4.67 -2.02
C MET A 186 9.45 4.37 -3.46
N VAL A 187 10.42 4.19 -4.37
CA VAL A 187 10.18 3.96 -5.80
C VAL A 187 9.28 2.74 -6.09
N GLY A 188 9.32 1.71 -5.25
CA GLY A 188 8.40 0.56 -5.39
C GLY A 188 6.94 0.89 -5.05
N ILE A 189 6.72 1.76 -4.06
CA ILE A 189 5.39 2.27 -3.72
C ILE A 189 4.91 3.21 -4.81
N ALA A 190 5.78 4.09 -5.31
CA ALA A 190 5.50 4.97 -6.43
C ALA A 190 4.99 4.19 -7.66
N ALA A 191 5.72 3.16 -8.09
CA ALA A 191 5.32 2.32 -9.23
C ALA A 191 3.96 1.64 -9.01
N THR A 192 3.71 1.15 -7.80
CA THR A 192 2.41 0.54 -7.42
C THR A 192 1.28 1.58 -7.43
N MET A 193 1.53 2.78 -6.92
CA MET A 193 0.55 3.86 -6.90
C MET A 193 0.13 4.28 -8.31
N VAL A 194 1.09 4.39 -9.24
CA VAL A 194 0.81 4.70 -10.64
C VAL A 194 -0.15 3.68 -11.25
N ILE A 195 0.15 2.38 -11.11
CA ILE A 195 -0.69 1.28 -11.59
C ILE A 195 -2.11 1.40 -11.02
N ASN A 196 -2.23 1.62 -9.71
CA ASN A 196 -3.53 1.69 -9.03
C ASN A 196 -4.32 2.97 -9.38
N SER A 197 -3.64 4.06 -9.72
CA SER A 197 -4.27 5.34 -10.09
C SER A 197 -4.75 5.39 -11.54
N GLN A 198 -4.64 4.30 -12.31
CA GLN A 198 -5.00 4.23 -13.73
C GLN A 198 -4.26 5.24 -14.62
N LEU A 199 -3.11 5.74 -14.16
CA LEU A 199 -2.22 6.62 -14.93
C LEU A 199 -1.45 5.85 -16.02
N ALA A 200 -1.30 4.53 -15.84
CA ALA A 200 -0.66 3.62 -16.77
C ALA A 200 -1.63 2.53 -17.24
N LYS A 201 -1.41 2.03 -18.46
CA LYS A 201 -2.14 0.87 -18.98
C LYS A 201 -1.80 -0.36 -18.11
N PRO A 202 -2.79 -1.13 -17.60
CA PRO A 202 -2.55 -2.24 -16.68
C PRO A 202 -1.62 -3.34 -17.21
N GLU A 203 -1.59 -3.46 -18.54
CA GLU A 203 -0.82 -4.47 -19.27
C GLU A 203 0.65 -4.09 -19.48
N LYS A 204 1.01 -2.82 -19.29
CA LYS A 204 2.40 -2.35 -19.44
C LYS A 204 3.05 -2.19 -18.06
N PRO A 205 4.19 -2.83 -17.82
CA PRO A 205 5.03 -2.55 -16.67
C PRO A 205 5.31 -1.06 -16.43
N VAL A 206 5.39 -0.69 -15.16
CA VAL A 206 5.79 0.64 -14.70
C VAL A 206 7.11 0.53 -13.95
N ILE A 207 8.08 1.34 -14.34
CA ILE A 207 9.41 1.43 -13.73
C ILE A 207 9.59 2.85 -13.21
N VAL A 208 9.80 3.00 -11.90
CA VAL A 208 10.13 4.29 -11.29
C VAL A 208 11.60 4.28 -10.86
N LEU A 209 12.34 5.30 -11.26
CA LEU A 209 13.76 5.52 -10.96
C LEU A 209 13.93 6.74 -10.05
N ALA A 210 14.85 6.67 -9.09
CA ALA A 210 15.25 7.80 -8.26
C ALA A 210 16.76 7.82 -8.02
N ASP A 211 17.29 9.00 -7.70
CA ASP A 211 18.67 9.15 -7.23
C ASP A 211 18.86 8.36 -5.93
N SER A 212 19.88 7.50 -5.89
CA SER A 212 20.20 6.78 -4.66
C SER A 212 20.98 7.67 -3.70
N GLU A 213 20.92 7.35 -2.40
CA GLU A 213 21.75 8.03 -1.39
C GLU A 213 23.27 7.82 -1.62
N GLN A 214 23.64 6.77 -2.34
CA GLN A 214 25.02 6.56 -2.79
C GLN A 214 25.28 7.36 -4.07
N ASN A 215 26.29 8.24 -4.02
CA ASN A 215 26.65 9.13 -5.12
C ASN A 215 26.86 8.36 -6.44
N GLY A 216 26.24 8.86 -7.51
CA GLY A 216 26.42 8.38 -8.89
C GLY A 216 25.53 7.20 -9.29
N LEU A 217 24.73 6.65 -8.38
CA LEU A 217 23.80 5.55 -8.67
C LEU A 217 22.34 6.01 -8.66
N ILE A 218 21.54 5.35 -9.48
CA ILE A 218 20.08 5.38 -9.39
C ILE A 218 19.54 4.04 -8.93
N LYS A 219 18.41 4.07 -8.23
CA LYS A 219 17.65 2.89 -7.86
C LYS A 219 16.31 2.90 -8.56
N GLY A 220 15.98 1.78 -9.16
CA GLY A 220 14.73 1.55 -9.86
C GLY A 220 13.90 0.46 -9.21
N SER A 221 12.57 0.59 -9.31
CA SER A 221 11.65 -0.50 -9.02
C SER A 221 10.64 -0.64 -10.15
N ALA A 222 10.51 -1.86 -10.65
CA ALA A 222 9.52 -2.23 -11.64
C ALA A 222 8.35 -2.96 -10.98
N ARG A 223 7.13 -2.64 -11.41
CA ARG A 223 5.90 -3.31 -11.01
C ARG A 223 5.03 -3.54 -12.24
N THR A 224 4.29 -4.62 -12.24
CA THR A 224 3.27 -4.91 -13.26
C THR A 224 2.05 -5.57 -12.62
N THR A 225 1.00 -5.77 -13.40
CA THR A 225 -0.22 -6.47 -12.96
C THR A 225 -0.21 -7.92 -13.44
N LYS A 226 -1.17 -8.72 -12.97
CA LYS A 226 -1.40 -10.08 -13.50
C LYS A 226 -1.55 -10.08 -15.04
N LYS A 227 -2.23 -9.08 -15.61
CA LYS A 227 -2.38 -8.94 -17.07
C LYS A 227 -1.04 -8.74 -17.78
N GLY A 228 -0.09 -8.05 -17.14
CA GLY A 228 1.26 -7.92 -17.67
C GLY A 228 2.02 -9.25 -17.63
N ILE A 229 1.86 -10.04 -16.57
CA ILE A 229 2.43 -11.39 -16.48
C ILE A 229 1.82 -12.32 -17.53
N GLU A 230 0.51 -12.23 -17.76
CA GLU A 230 -0.20 -13.00 -18.80
C GLU A 230 0.26 -12.64 -20.22
N LYS A 231 0.84 -11.45 -20.43
CA LYS A 231 1.55 -11.07 -21.66
C LYS A 231 2.98 -11.62 -21.75
N GLY A 232 3.42 -12.41 -20.77
CA GLY A 232 4.74 -13.04 -20.76
C GLY A 232 5.85 -12.17 -20.15
N TYR A 233 5.55 -11.03 -19.52
CA TYR A 233 6.59 -10.22 -18.89
C TYR A 233 7.13 -10.87 -17.60
N ASP A 234 8.45 -11.00 -17.51
CA ASP A 234 9.18 -11.30 -16.27
C ASP A 234 10.13 -10.14 -15.95
N LEU A 235 9.71 -9.28 -15.02
CA LEU A 235 10.49 -8.11 -14.60
C LEU A 235 11.79 -8.47 -13.90
N GLY A 236 11.82 -9.59 -13.17
CA GLY A 236 13.00 -10.05 -12.46
C GLY A 236 14.11 -10.43 -13.42
N GLU A 237 13.75 -11.22 -14.44
CA GLU A 237 14.69 -11.63 -15.48
C GLU A 237 15.15 -10.45 -16.34
N ALA A 238 14.23 -9.58 -16.77
CA ALA A 238 14.55 -8.43 -17.61
C ALA A 238 15.49 -7.44 -16.90
N LEU A 239 15.20 -7.10 -15.63
CA LEU A 239 16.07 -6.21 -14.86
C LEU A 239 17.42 -6.83 -14.51
N ARG A 240 17.50 -8.16 -14.32
CA ARG A 240 18.78 -8.86 -14.13
C ARG A 240 19.67 -8.72 -15.36
N LYS A 241 19.15 -9.02 -16.55
CA LYS A 241 19.88 -8.88 -17.83
C LYS A 241 20.30 -7.43 -18.08
N ALA A 242 19.41 -6.46 -17.84
CA ALA A 242 19.73 -5.05 -17.98
C ALA A 242 20.87 -4.63 -17.04
N ALA A 243 20.83 -5.07 -15.78
CA ALA A 243 21.88 -4.76 -14.80
C ALA A 243 23.24 -5.37 -15.18
N GLU A 244 23.27 -6.62 -15.66
CA GLU A 244 24.50 -7.28 -16.13
C GLU A 244 25.19 -6.48 -17.26
N ILE A 245 24.41 -5.88 -18.18
CA ILE A 245 24.93 -5.08 -19.30
C ILE A 245 25.38 -3.69 -18.83
N LEU A 246 24.63 -3.04 -17.94
CA LEU A 246 24.85 -1.66 -17.53
C LEU A 246 25.82 -1.50 -16.36
N GLY A 247 26.38 -2.61 -15.86
CA GLY A 247 27.31 -2.60 -14.72
C GLY A 247 26.63 -2.30 -13.40
N GLY A 248 25.48 -2.93 -13.14
CA GLY A 248 24.68 -2.74 -11.93
C GLY A 248 24.21 -4.05 -11.29
N GLU A 249 23.25 -3.93 -10.38
CA GLU A 249 22.59 -5.06 -9.73
C GLU A 249 21.09 -5.01 -9.99
N GLY A 250 20.49 -6.13 -10.40
CA GLY A 250 19.07 -6.18 -10.73
C GLY A 250 18.49 -7.57 -10.58
N GLY A 251 17.20 -7.63 -10.25
CA GLY A 251 16.49 -8.90 -10.07
C GLY A 251 15.23 -8.77 -9.22
N GLY A 252 14.57 -9.90 -9.01
CA GLY A 252 13.33 -9.98 -8.22
C GLY A 252 12.39 -11.02 -8.79
N HIS A 253 11.09 -10.81 -8.59
CA HIS A 253 10.04 -11.67 -9.11
C HIS A 253 9.48 -11.11 -10.41
N ALA A 254 8.83 -11.97 -11.20
CA ALA A 254 8.18 -11.57 -12.45
C ALA A 254 7.25 -10.36 -12.30
N ILE A 255 6.51 -10.27 -11.19
CA ILE A 255 5.56 -9.16 -10.92
C ILE A 255 6.20 -7.92 -10.28
N ALA A 256 7.36 -8.07 -9.65
CA ALA A 256 7.98 -7.04 -8.82
C ALA A 256 9.49 -7.27 -8.71
N ALA A 257 10.25 -6.34 -9.29
CA ALA A 257 11.70 -6.42 -9.32
C ALA A 257 12.34 -5.04 -9.06
N GLY A 258 13.63 -5.04 -8.76
CA GLY A 258 14.43 -3.85 -8.51
C GLY A 258 15.70 -3.85 -9.35
N ILE A 259 16.25 -2.66 -9.56
CA ILE A 259 17.52 -2.45 -10.25
C ILE A 259 18.30 -1.31 -9.62
N ARG A 260 19.63 -1.36 -9.71
CA ARG A 260 20.54 -0.29 -9.35
C ARG A 260 21.62 -0.16 -10.41
N ILE A 261 21.74 1.00 -11.03
CA ILE A 261 22.67 1.25 -12.14
C ILE A 261 23.31 2.65 -12.02
N PRO A 262 24.43 2.91 -12.72
CA PRO A 262 25.00 4.25 -12.85
C PRO A 262 24.00 5.28 -13.42
N LYS A 263 24.03 6.51 -12.89
CA LYS A 263 23.09 7.57 -13.24
C LYS A 263 23.21 8.05 -14.70
N ASP A 264 24.41 7.98 -15.27
CA ASP A 264 24.69 8.31 -16.67
C ASP A 264 24.13 7.27 -17.66
N LYS A 265 23.59 6.16 -17.16
CA LYS A 265 23.03 5.05 -17.96
C LYS A 265 21.50 5.06 -18.06
N ILE A 266 20.81 6.10 -17.60
CA ILE A 266 19.33 6.17 -17.62
C ILE A 266 18.77 6.02 -19.04
N ASP A 267 19.35 6.71 -20.02
CA ASP A 267 18.86 6.66 -21.40
C ASP A 267 19.11 5.28 -22.02
N GLU A 268 20.30 4.72 -21.82
CA GLU A 268 20.66 3.37 -22.27
C GLU A 268 19.75 2.30 -21.63
N PHE A 269 19.46 2.45 -20.33
CA PHE A 269 18.50 1.60 -19.62
C PHE A 269 17.10 1.66 -20.22
N THR A 270 16.63 2.86 -20.55
CA THR A 270 15.27 3.07 -21.07
C THR A 270 15.05 2.34 -22.39
N GLU A 271 16.04 2.33 -23.28
CA GLU A 271 15.97 1.56 -24.53
C GLU A 271 16.16 0.06 -24.29
N LEU A 272 17.13 -0.31 -23.44
CA LEU A 272 17.48 -1.70 -23.19
C LEU A 272 16.33 -2.48 -22.53
N ILE A 273 15.67 -1.89 -21.54
CA ILE A 273 14.61 -2.58 -20.80
C ILE A 273 13.37 -2.82 -21.67
N ASP A 274 13.04 -1.88 -22.55
CA ASP A 274 11.92 -2.02 -23.47
C ASP A 274 12.16 -3.17 -24.45
N LYS A 275 13.39 -3.25 -25.00
CA LYS A 275 13.81 -4.36 -25.86
C LYS A 275 13.72 -5.71 -25.15
N LEU A 276 14.28 -5.81 -23.93
CA LEU A 276 14.29 -7.06 -23.17
C LEU A 276 12.87 -7.55 -22.83
N LEU A 277 11.96 -6.63 -22.49
CA LEU A 277 10.55 -6.96 -22.27
C LEU A 277 9.84 -7.36 -23.58
N GLY A 278 10.18 -6.72 -24.70
CA GLY A 278 9.66 -7.10 -26.02
C GLY A 278 10.08 -8.50 -26.45
N GLU A 279 11.32 -8.90 -26.17
CA GLU A 279 11.82 -10.26 -26.42
C GLU A 279 11.03 -11.32 -25.63
N GLN A 280 10.62 -11.01 -24.40
CA GLN A 280 9.80 -11.91 -23.58
C GLN A 280 8.38 -12.06 -24.14
N ASN A 281 7.74 -10.94 -24.50
CA ASN A 281 6.39 -10.93 -25.09
C ASN A 281 6.34 -11.67 -26.44
N SER A 282 7.46 -11.68 -27.19
CA SER A 282 7.57 -12.37 -28.48
C SER A 282 7.73 -13.89 -28.36
N ASN A 283 8.32 -14.38 -27.27
CA ASN A 283 8.57 -15.80 -27.04
C ASN A 283 7.41 -16.51 -26.33
N GLY A 284 6.51 -15.79 -25.64
CA GLY A 284 5.32 -16.35 -25.01
C GLY A 284 4.23 -16.87 -25.97
N GLY A 285 4.39 -16.67 -27.29
CA GLY A 285 3.48 -17.18 -28.32
C GLY A 285 3.99 -18.40 -29.09
N ARG A 286 5.11 -19.01 -28.68
CA ARG A 286 5.74 -20.13 -29.42
C ARG A 286 5.62 -21.52 -28.78
N ASP A 287 5.07 -21.63 -27.57
CA ASP A 287 4.97 -22.91 -26.86
C ASP A 287 3.55 -23.49 -26.78
N GLU A 288 2.65 -23.09 -27.70
CA GLU A 288 1.38 -23.77 -27.94
C GLU A 288 1.24 -24.12 -29.44
N ASN A 289 1.97 -25.13 -29.89
CA ASN A 289 1.65 -25.95 -31.07
C ASN A 289 2.27 -27.34 -30.95
#